data_AF-W9TT09-F1
#
_entry.id   AF-W9TT09-F1
#
_cell.length_a   1.000
_cell.length_b   1.000
_cell.length_c   1.000
_cell.angle_alpha   90.00
_cell.angle_beta   90.00
_cell.angle_gamma   90.00
#
_symmetry.space_group_name_H-M   'P 1'
#
loop_
_entity.id
_entity.type
_entity.pdbx_description
1 polymer ?
#
loop_
_entity_poly.entity_id
_entity_poly.type
_entity_poly.pdbx_seq_one_letter_code
_entity_poly.pdbx_strand_id
1 'polypeptide(L)'
;MVQFLWQFGDDALDLSPAGQLLEKESLPNRFDAWDTGWKVSGWIGTARFPKQLDSEDAGNLNGIVVFARGRLFHENILDKLNDGRLYTKYLTGQIEADFLDADDAPDIATSDRQRVQEDDPRYGQLIAFLKSRLTQVEKRWTEWRKKHEVEKAKETSPALAEWLDTLPEGYKKSAETLIAKLSALPVDEEEDRKLMYRHGILAFERMKLRGSTEEFVTSIESADRLLAVLADRDSLEASLYRDIVKSRLDAIRDFQTIIDEDAKERVLQKYLFDHLWLLDPAWERATGSPIMESRLTTEGVLIEDMTEKERLGRVDIAYRTNAGKHVIVELKKVGRKMGLLELVEQGQTYVDKLKKILREQNDVSPNIEVIFVLGKTVNEEASNPDRLKSSMTSISPGSRIVHYDTLIRGAQEAYSAYIEKSKSLDKLEKIVDRI
;
A
#
# COMPACT_ATOMS: atom_id res chain seq x y z
N MET A 1 36.77 -6.34 -3.49
CA MET A 1 35.50 -6.13 -4.21
C MET A 1 34.49 -7.24 -3.94
N VAL A 2 34.91 -8.50 -4.02
CA VAL A 2 34.05 -9.67 -3.78
C VAL A 2 33.58 -9.73 -2.32
N GLN A 3 32.25 -9.80 -2.13
CA GLN A 3 31.57 -9.96 -0.84
C GLN A 3 31.30 -11.44 -0.53
N PHE A 4 30.89 -12.21 -1.54
CA PHE A 4 30.58 -13.64 -1.41
C PHE A 4 31.25 -14.41 -2.53
N LEU A 5 31.74 -15.63 -2.25
CA LEU A 5 32.51 -16.42 -3.21
C LEU A 5 32.09 -17.89 -3.24
N TRP A 6 31.94 -18.40 -4.46
CA TRP A 6 31.70 -19.79 -4.79
C TRP A 6 32.87 -20.32 -5.60
N GLN A 7 33.52 -21.37 -5.09
CA GLN A 7 34.67 -21.99 -5.73
C GLN A 7 34.27 -23.29 -6.44
N PHE A 8 34.82 -23.51 -7.64
CA PHE A 8 34.75 -24.77 -8.37
C PHE A 8 36.11 -25.48 -8.32
N GLY A 9 36.11 -26.70 -7.78
CA GLY A 9 37.32 -27.51 -7.61
C GLY A 9 38.15 -27.08 -6.40
N ASP A 10 39.30 -27.74 -6.24
CA ASP A 10 40.13 -27.64 -5.03
C ASP A 10 41.37 -26.74 -5.19
N ASP A 11 41.49 -26.06 -6.33
CA ASP A 11 42.64 -25.21 -6.63
C ASP A 11 42.70 -24.02 -5.66
N ALA A 12 43.90 -23.72 -5.15
CA ALA A 12 44.08 -22.63 -4.20
C ALA A 12 43.86 -21.27 -4.90
N LEU A 13 42.85 -20.53 -4.43
CA LEU A 13 42.59 -19.16 -4.88
C LEU A 13 43.37 -18.17 -4.01
N ASP A 14 44.04 -17.21 -4.64
CA ASP A 14 44.56 -16.05 -3.92
C ASP A 14 43.40 -15.10 -3.56
N LEU A 15 43.02 -15.12 -2.28
CA LEU A 15 41.94 -14.30 -1.74
C LEU A 15 42.44 -12.99 -1.14
N SER A 16 43.74 -12.69 -1.21
CA SER A 16 44.32 -11.43 -0.72
C SER A 16 43.60 -10.18 -1.25
N PRO A 17 43.14 -10.13 -2.52
CA PRO A 17 42.36 -8.99 -3.05
C PRO A 17 40.90 -8.93 -2.55
N ALA A 18 40.39 -9.99 -1.92
CA ALA A 18 39.01 -10.12 -1.47
C ALA A 18 38.82 -9.62 -0.02
N GLY A 19 39.34 -8.44 0.31
CA GLY A 19 39.29 -7.86 1.67
C GLY A 19 37.89 -7.55 2.24
N GLN A 20 36.81 -7.85 1.51
CA GLN A 20 35.41 -7.68 1.94
C GLN A 20 34.63 -9.01 1.94
N LEU A 21 35.33 -10.14 1.82
CA LEU A 21 34.72 -11.47 1.79
C LEU A 21 34.07 -11.79 3.14
N LEU A 22 32.77 -12.07 3.12
CA LEU A 22 31.98 -12.44 4.29
C LEU A 22 31.68 -13.94 4.36
N GLU A 23 31.44 -14.55 3.20
CA GLU A 23 31.06 -15.96 3.10
C GLU A 23 31.74 -16.60 1.88
N LYS A 24 32.11 -17.88 2.03
CA LYS A 24 32.69 -18.71 0.97
C LYS A 24 32.12 -20.11 1.04
N GLU A 25 31.83 -20.70 -0.10
CA GLU A 25 31.53 -22.13 -0.20
C GLU A 25 32.10 -22.76 -1.49
N SER A 26 32.22 -24.09 -1.49
CA SER A 26 32.59 -24.87 -2.67
C SER A 26 31.34 -25.42 -3.34
N LEU A 27 31.29 -25.33 -4.67
CA LEU A 27 30.24 -25.91 -5.49
C LEU A 27 30.77 -27.13 -6.26
N PRO A 28 29.90 -28.12 -6.57
CA PRO A 28 30.29 -29.22 -7.42
C PRO A 28 30.78 -28.72 -8.78
N ASN A 29 31.93 -29.21 -9.20
CA ASN A 29 32.70 -28.66 -10.31
C ASN A 29 32.46 -29.43 -11.63
N ARG A 30 31.55 -30.42 -11.62
CA ARG A 30 31.14 -31.22 -12.77
C ARG A 30 29.69 -31.67 -12.62
N PHE A 31 29.12 -32.21 -13.71
CA PHE A 31 27.95 -33.07 -13.62
C PHE A 31 28.35 -34.54 -13.48
N ASP A 32 27.54 -35.32 -12.77
CA ASP A 32 27.80 -36.75 -12.57
C ASP A 32 27.79 -37.53 -13.89
N ALA A 33 26.94 -37.11 -14.83
CA ALA A 33 26.80 -37.71 -16.16
C ALA A 33 27.88 -37.31 -17.17
N TRP A 34 28.76 -36.37 -16.83
CA TRP A 34 29.87 -36.01 -17.71
C TRP A 34 30.94 -37.08 -17.72
N ASP A 35 31.79 -37.06 -18.75
CA ASP A 35 33.02 -37.85 -18.77
C ASP A 35 33.90 -37.49 -17.56
N THR A 36 34.73 -38.44 -17.11
CA THR A 36 35.56 -38.26 -15.90
C THR A 36 36.58 -37.12 -16.04
N GLY A 37 36.99 -36.80 -17.27
CA GLY A 37 37.90 -35.69 -17.56
C GLY A 37 37.23 -34.31 -17.62
N TRP A 38 35.91 -34.24 -17.72
CA TRP A 38 35.19 -32.97 -17.81
C TRP A 38 34.93 -32.40 -16.43
N LYS A 39 35.49 -31.22 -16.20
CA LYS A 39 35.35 -30.42 -14.99
C LYS A 39 35.46 -28.94 -15.34
N VAL A 40 34.92 -28.12 -14.47
CA VAL A 40 35.08 -26.68 -14.46
C VAL A 40 35.86 -26.32 -13.20
N SER A 41 36.94 -25.56 -13.27
CA SER A 41 37.64 -25.01 -12.11
C SER A 41 37.47 -23.49 -12.07
N GLY A 42 37.86 -22.87 -10.95
CA GLY A 42 37.85 -21.41 -10.79
C GLY A 42 36.80 -20.95 -9.79
N TRP A 43 36.24 -19.76 -9.99
CA TRP A 43 35.36 -19.13 -9.01
C TRP A 43 34.36 -18.17 -9.63
N ILE A 44 33.25 -18.00 -8.92
CA ILE A 44 32.27 -16.95 -9.13
C ILE A 44 32.09 -16.23 -7.81
N GLY A 45 31.98 -14.91 -7.84
CA GLY A 45 31.69 -14.12 -6.67
C GLY A 45 30.68 -13.03 -6.96
N THR A 46 30.19 -12.40 -5.90
CA THR A 46 29.34 -11.21 -6.01
C THR A 46 29.95 -10.04 -5.29
N ALA A 47 29.93 -8.86 -5.91
CA ALA A 47 30.20 -7.60 -5.22
C ALA A 47 29.05 -7.22 -4.27
N ARG A 48 29.29 -6.25 -3.39
CA ARG A 48 28.24 -5.71 -2.53
C ARG A 48 27.29 -4.79 -3.29
N PHE A 49 27.83 -3.99 -4.21
CA PHE A 49 27.06 -3.12 -5.10
C PHE A 49 27.53 -3.30 -6.55
N PRO A 50 26.63 -3.24 -7.56
CA PRO A 50 26.99 -3.44 -8.97
C PRO A 50 28.05 -2.45 -9.45
N LYS A 51 27.96 -1.18 -9.03
CA LYS A 51 28.93 -0.13 -9.36
C LYS A 51 30.36 -0.42 -8.90
N GLN A 52 30.55 -1.29 -7.91
CA GLN A 52 31.90 -1.66 -7.51
C GLN A 52 32.59 -2.50 -8.59
N LEU A 53 31.83 -3.13 -9.49
CA LEU A 53 32.35 -3.87 -10.63
C LEU A 53 32.75 -2.94 -11.79
N ASP A 54 32.43 -1.66 -11.73
CA ASP A 54 32.86 -0.68 -12.73
C ASP A 54 34.20 -0.07 -12.30
N SER A 55 35.26 -0.36 -13.05
CA SER A 55 36.62 0.07 -12.76
C SER A 55 37.11 1.04 -13.83
N GLU A 56 37.66 2.19 -13.41
CA GLU A 56 38.27 3.16 -14.33
C GLU A 56 39.43 2.54 -15.13
N ASP A 57 40.19 1.62 -14.53
CA ASP A 57 41.36 0.98 -15.15
C ASP A 57 41.03 -0.31 -15.91
N ALA A 58 40.10 -1.14 -15.39
CA ALA A 58 39.81 -2.47 -15.91
C ALA A 58 38.46 -2.58 -16.65
N GLY A 59 37.70 -1.49 -16.73
CA GLY A 59 36.37 -1.46 -17.32
C GLY A 59 35.34 -2.20 -16.47
N ASN A 60 34.26 -2.65 -17.12
CA ASN A 60 33.17 -3.35 -16.45
C ASN A 60 33.56 -4.81 -16.16
N LEU A 61 33.72 -5.14 -14.88
CA LEU A 61 34.04 -6.47 -14.37
C LEU A 61 32.80 -7.34 -14.11
N ASN A 62 31.60 -6.85 -14.44
CA ASN A 62 30.37 -7.64 -14.37
C ASN A 62 30.35 -8.67 -15.49
N GLY A 63 30.75 -9.90 -15.16
CA GLY A 63 30.82 -10.97 -16.11
C GLY A 63 31.46 -12.21 -15.53
N ILE A 64 31.35 -13.31 -16.26
CA ILE A 64 32.12 -14.52 -15.98
C ILE A 64 33.01 -14.78 -17.17
N VAL A 65 34.31 -14.68 -16.96
CA VAL A 65 35.34 -14.96 -17.96
C VAL A 65 35.55 -16.48 -18.01
N VAL A 66 35.59 -17.04 -19.21
CA VAL A 66 35.85 -18.46 -19.44
C VAL A 66 37.20 -18.64 -20.09
N PHE A 67 38.02 -19.47 -19.49
CA PHE A 67 39.27 -19.96 -20.05
C PHE A 67 39.15 -21.43 -20.44
N ALA A 68 39.96 -21.85 -21.41
CA ALA A 68 40.21 -23.25 -21.69
C ALA A 68 41.72 -23.42 -21.90
N ARG A 69 42.36 -24.27 -21.08
CA ARG A 69 43.81 -24.51 -21.07
C ARG A 69 44.62 -23.22 -20.99
N GLY A 70 44.23 -22.32 -20.08
CA GLY A 70 44.85 -21.01 -19.90
C GLY A 70 44.63 -19.99 -21.02
N ARG A 71 43.84 -20.30 -22.05
CA ARG A 71 43.52 -19.37 -23.16
C ARG A 71 42.14 -18.75 -22.95
N LEU A 72 42.02 -17.45 -23.19
CA LEU A 72 40.74 -16.76 -23.15
C LEU A 72 39.80 -17.38 -24.19
N PHE A 73 38.65 -17.85 -23.72
CA PHE A 73 37.66 -18.54 -24.52
C PHE A 73 36.37 -17.74 -24.66
N HIS A 74 35.93 -17.07 -23.60
CA HIS A 74 34.78 -16.16 -23.62
C HIS A 74 34.96 -15.03 -22.61
N GLU A 75 34.82 -13.78 -23.03
CA GLU A 75 35.01 -12.61 -22.15
C GLU A 75 33.89 -12.48 -21.11
N ASN A 76 32.63 -12.62 -21.53
CA ASN A 76 31.50 -12.62 -20.61
C ASN A 76 30.42 -13.64 -20.98
N ILE A 77 30.42 -14.82 -20.35
CA ILE A 77 29.43 -15.86 -20.66
C ILE A 77 28.02 -15.56 -20.09
N LEU A 78 27.86 -14.55 -19.23
CA LEU A 78 26.55 -14.16 -18.68
C LEU A 78 25.57 -13.73 -19.78
N ASP A 79 26.07 -13.06 -20.83
CA ASP A 79 25.27 -12.57 -21.96
C ASP A 79 24.57 -13.72 -22.72
N LYS A 80 25.11 -14.94 -22.64
CA LYS A 80 24.59 -16.14 -23.30
C LYS A 80 23.61 -16.92 -22.43
N LEU A 81 23.62 -16.67 -21.13
CA LEU A 81 22.73 -17.34 -20.18
C LEU A 81 21.33 -16.70 -20.16
N ASN A 82 21.23 -15.42 -20.54
CA ASN A 82 20.00 -14.62 -20.61
C ASN A 82 19.18 -14.66 -19.31
N ASP A 83 19.86 -14.49 -18.18
CA ASP A 83 19.26 -14.51 -16.85
C ASP A 83 19.03 -13.07 -16.33
N GLY A 84 17.76 -12.65 -16.35
CA GLY A 84 17.35 -11.30 -15.96
C GLY A 84 17.20 -11.07 -14.44
N ARG A 85 17.48 -12.07 -13.60
CA ARG A 85 17.34 -11.95 -12.15
C ARG A 85 18.38 -10.99 -11.57
N LEU A 86 18.05 -10.33 -10.46
CA LEU A 86 18.84 -9.23 -9.89
C LEU A 86 20.30 -9.59 -9.58
N TYR A 87 20.56 -10.79 -9.07
CA TYR A 87 21.90 -11.22 -8.63
C TYR A 87 22.94 -11.17 -9.75
N THR A 88 22.54 -11.30 -11.03
CA THR A 88 23.47 -11.32 -12.16
C THR A 88 24.22 -9.99 -12.33
N LYS A 89 23.61 -8.88 -11.91
CA LYS A 89 24.24 -7.54 -11.90
C LYS A 89 25.38 -7.41 -10.89
N TYR A 90 25.53 -8.36 -9.97
CA TYR A 90 26.54 -8.36 -8.92
C TYR A 90 27.66 -9.36 -9.21
N LEU A 91 27.49 -10.21 -10.22
CA LEU A 91 28.41 -11.30 -10.50
C LEU A 91 29.71 -10.80 -11.09
N THR A 92 30.79 -11.43 -10.66
CA THR A 92 32.09 -11.39 -11.31
C THR A 92 32.75 -12.75 -11.12
N GLY A 93 33.54 -13.22 -12.08
CA GLY A 93 34.18 -14.53 -11.93
C GLY A 93 35.09 -14.91 -13.06
N GLN A 94 35.87 -15.94 -12.80
CA GLN A 94 36.75 -16.57 -13.76
C GLN A 94 36.65 -18.08 -13.59
N ILE A 95 36.31 -18.77 -14.66
CA ILE A 95 36.24 -20.23 -14.70
C ILE A 95 37.15 -20.78 -15.79
N GLU A 96 37.57 -22.03 -15.61
CA GLU A 96 38.35 -22.77 -16.59
C GLU A 96 37.64 -24.08 -16.92
N ALA A 97 37.45 -24.33 -18.22
CA ALA A 97 36.69 -25.47 -18.75
C ALA A 97 37.47 -26.11 -19.91
N ASP A 98 38.52 -26.87 -19.56
CA ASP A 98 39.48 -27.43 -20.51
C ASP A 98 38.88 -28.37 -21.56
N PHE A 99 37.74 -28.98 -21.27
CA PHE A 99 37.04 -29.88 -22.20
C PHE A 99 36.51 -29.16 -23.45
N LEU A 100 36.42 -27.83 -23.42
CA LEU A 100 36.12 -27.01 -24.60
C LEU A 100 37.24 -27.06 -25.64
N ASP A 101 38.47 -27.35 -25.23
CA ASP A 101 39.67 -27.31 -26.06
C ASP A 101 40.43 -28.64 -26.00
N ALA A 102 39.71 -29.73 -26.28
CA ALA A 102 40.27 -31.08 -26.28
C ALA A 102 41.07 -31.33 -27.58
N ASP A 103 42.28 -31.90 -27.46
CA ASP A 103 43.20 -32.12 -28.60
C ASP A 103 42.66 -33.10 -29.66
N ASP A 104 41.72 -33.95 -29.27
CA ASP A 104 41.09 -34.98 -30.09
C ASP A 104 39.77 -34.54 -30.74
N ALA A 105 39.36 -33.29 -30.56
CA ALA A 105 38.13 -32.73 -31.08
C ALA A 105 38.37 -31.50 -31.98
N PRO A 106 37.45 -31.18 -32.92
CA PRO A 106 37.53 -29.96 -33.70
C PRO A 106 37.56 -28.70 -32.82
N ASP A 107 38.31 -27.68 -33.25
CA ASP A 107 38.34 -26.38 -32.59
C ASP A 107 36.95 -25.71 -32.69
N ILE A 108 36.45 -25.26 -31.55
CA ILE A 108 35.15 -24.60 -31.42
C ILE A 108 35.27 -23.09 -31.35
N ALA A 109 36.48 -22.55 -31.18
CA ALA A 109 36.70 -21.12 -31.31
C ALA A 109 36.61 -20.70 -32.78
N THR A 110 36.02 -19.54 -33.05
CA THR A 110 36.03 -18.95 -34.39
C THR A 110 37.44 -18.51 -34.80
N SER A 111 37.65 -18.28 -36.10
CA SER A 111 38.96 -17.91 -36.65
C SER A 111 39.54 -16.62 -36.07
N ASP A 112 38.68 -15.68 -35.68
CA ASP A 112 39.01 -14.43 -34.98
C ASP A 112 39.10 -14.61 -33.45
N ARG A 113 38.73 -15.80 -32.94
CA ARG A 113 38.71 -16.21 -31.53
C ARG A 113 37.91 -15.29 -30.60
N GLN A 114 37.01 -14.49 -31.17
CA GLN A 114 36.10 -13.63 -30.42
C GLN A 114 34.75 -14.31 -30.15
N ARG A 115 34.46 -15.42 -30.85
CA ARG A 115 33.18 -16.13 -30.78
C ARG A 115 33.42 -17.63 -30.71
N VAL A 116 32.36 -18.35 -30.36
CA VAL A 116 32.37 -19.80 -30.22
C VAL A 116 31.31 -20.39 -31.14
N GLN A 117 31.52 -21.61 -31.63
CA GLN A 117 30.46 -22.40 -32.26
C GLN A 117 29.43 -22.80 -31.20
N GLU A 118 28.39 -21.99 -31.06
CA GLU A 118 27.36 -22.17 -30.01
C GLU A 118 26.56 -23.47 -30.15
N ASP A 119 26.53 -24.06 -31.35
CA ASP A 119 25.87 -25.33 -31.63
C ASP A 119 26.70 -26.56 -31.21
N ASP A 120 27.95 -26.39 -30.75
CA ASP A 120 28.77 -27.51 -30.29
C ASP A 120 28.22 -28.10 -28.98
N PRO A 121 28.05 -29.44 -28.87
CA PRO A 121 27.53 -30.08 -27.67
C PRO A 121 28.29 -29.74 -26.39
N ARG A 122 29.61 -29.52 -26.44
CA ARG A 122 30.44 -29.16 -25.28
C ARG A 122 30.07 -27.78 -24.75
N TYR A 123 29.88 -26.82 -25.65
CA TYR A 123 29.42 -25.48 -25.28
C TYR A 123 28.03 -25.54 -24.66
N GLY A 124 27.11 -26.30 -25.26
CA GLY A 124 25.78 -26.56 -24.70
C GLY A 124 25.83 -27.14 -23.28
N GLN A 125 26.74 -28.07 -23.02
CA GLN A 125 26.95 -28.65 -21.69
C GLN A 125 27.49 -27.62 -20.69
N LEU A 126 28.45 -26.77 -21.08
CA LEU A 126 28.92 -25.68 -20.22
C LEU A 126 27.78 -24.72 -19.85
N ILE A 127 26.96 -24.32 -20.83
CA ILE A 127 25.80 -23.45 -20.58
C ILE A 127 24.82 -24.12 -19.61
N ALA A 128 24.51 -25.41 -19.80
CA ALA A 128 23.65 -26.16 -18.89
C ALA A 128 24.22 -26.23 -17.46
N PHE A 129 25.53 -26.46 -17.35
CA PHE A 129 26.26 -26.45 -16.07
C PHE A 129 26.16 -25.10 -15.36
N LEU A 130 26.47 -24.02 -16.06
CA LEU A 130 26.43 -22.68 -15.48
C LEU A 130 25.00 -22.29 -15.06
N LYS A 131 23.97 -22.59 -15.86
CA LYS A 131 22.56 -22.37 -15.45
C LYS A 131 22.22 -23.10 -14.16
N SER A 132 22.64 -24.36 -14.02
CA SER A 132 22.42 -25.16 -12.82
C SER A 132 23.14 -24.58 -11.59
N ARG A 133 24.41 -24.22 -11.74
CA ARG A 133 25.22 -23.68 -10.63
C ARG A 133 24.81 -22.27 -10.24
N LEU A 134 24.54 -21.41 -11.21
CA LEU A 134 24.08 -20.04 -10.95
C LEU A 134 22.71 -20.00 -10.25
N THR A 135 21.85 -21.00 -10.47
CA THR A 135 20.62 -21.16 -9.67
C THR A 135 20.91 -21.45 -8.19
N GLN A 136 21.97 -22.22 -7.89
CA GLN A 136 22.40 -22.44 -6.51
C GLN A 136 23.05 -21.18 -5.93
N VAL A 137 23.88 -20.50 -6.71
CA VAL A 137 24.49 -19.21 -6.36
C VAL A 137 23.40 -18.18 -6.01
N GLU A 138 22.36 -18.03 -6.83
CA GLU A 138 21.27 -17.09 -6.58
C GLU A 138 20.55 -17.38 -5.26
N LYS A 139 20.23 -18.65 -5.00
CA LYS A 139 19.60 -19.05 -3.74
C LYS A 139 20.48 -18.71 -2.54
N ARG A 140 21.78 -19.05 -2.61
CA ARG A 140 22.74 -18.84 -1.51
C ARG A 140 23.09 -17.37 -1.33
N TRP A 141 23.19 -16.63 -2.43
CA TRP A 141 23.34 -15.19 -2.42
C TRP A 141 22.17 -14.53 -1.68
N THR A 142 20.93 -14.93 -1.98
CA THR A 142 19.75 -14.43 -1.28
C THR A 142 19.79 -14.73 0.23
N GLU A 143 20.17 -15.96 0.61
CA GLU A 143 20.33 -16.36 2.02
C GLU A 143 21.41 -15.53 2.73
N TRP A 144 22.59 -15.34 2.12
CA TRP A 144 23.71 -14.61 2.70
C TRP A 144 23.46 -13.10 2.76
N ARG A 145 22.84 -12.51 1.72
CA ARG A 145 22.39 -11.11 1.75
C ARG A 145 21.39 -10.90 2.88
N LYS A 146 20.43 -11.81 3.04
CA LYS A 146 19.46 -11.75 4.15
C LYS A 146 20.16 -11.79 5.50
N LYS A 147 21.16 -12.67 5.69
CA LYS A 147 21.92 -12.75 6.95
C LYS A 147 22.69 -11.45 7.23
N HIS A 148 23.48 -10.96 6.26
CA HIS A 148 24.45 -9.88 6.51
C HIS A 148 23.86 -8.48 6.37
N GLU A 149 22.96 -8.25 5.42
CA GLU A 149 22.44 -6.91 5.18
C GLU A 149 21.24 -6.58 6.09
N VAL A 150 20.50 -7.58 6.59
CA VAL A 150 19.46 -7.32 7.61
C VAL A 150 20.12 -6.91 8.93
N GLU A 151 21.16 -7.63 9.37
CA GLU A 151 21.89 -7.26 10.58
C GLU A 151 22.51 -5.87 10.45
N LYS A 152 23.15 -5.58 9.31
CA LYS A 152 23.68 -4.24 9.05
C LYS A 152 22.59 -3.16 9.00
N ALA A 153 21.42 -3.45 8.44
CA ALA A 153 20.30 -2.51 8.40
C ALA A 153 19.76 -2.24 9.82
N LYS A 154 19.69 -3.26 10.69
CA LYS A 154 19.34 -3.10 12.11
C LYS A 154 20.37 -2.27 12.87
N GLU A 155 21.67 -2.47 12.61
CA GLU A 155 22.75 -1.66 13.21
C GLU A 155 22.69 -0.19 12.77
N THR A 156 22.40 0.04 11.49
CA THR A 156 22.37 1.39 10.90
C THR A 156 21.11 2.16 11.31
N SER A 157 19.98 1.48 11.53
CA SER A 157 18.73 2.09 11.96
C SER A 157 18.07 1.29 13.10
N PRO A 158 18.19 1.75 14.35
CA PRO A 158 17.48 1.14 15.48
C PRO A 158 15.96 1.10 15.29
N ALA A 159 15.40 2.05 14.52
CA ALA A 159 13.98 2.09 14.20
C ALA A 159 13.56 0.91 13.30
N LEU A 160 14.41 0.45 12.38
CA LEU A 160 14.16 -0.76 11.59
C LEU A 160 14.07 -2.01 12.48
N ALA A 161 14.95 -2.11 13.48
CA ALA A 161 14.91 -3.20 14.45
C ALA A 161 13.63 -3.14 15.30
N GLU A 162 13.27 -1.95 15.80
CA GLU A 162 12.03 -1.74 16.55
C GLU A 162 10.79 -2.15 15.74
N TRP A 163 10.73 -1.82 14.45
CA TRP A 163 9.65 -2.23 13.57
C TRP A 163 9.54 -3.76 13.45
N LEU A 164 10.65 -4.46 13.18
CA LEU A 164 10.68 -5.92 13.08
C LEU A 164 10.16 -6.60 14.36
N ASP A 165 10.49 -6.05 15.53
CA ASP A 165 10.05 -6.58 16.82
C ASP A 165 8.53 -6.40 17.04
N THR A 166 7.91 -5.42 16.39
CA THR A 166 6.44 -5.25 16.45
C THR A 166 5.67 -6.26 15.60
N LEU A 167 6.32 -6.97 14.68
CA LEU A 167 5.66 -7.88 13.76
C LEU A 167 5.35 -9.24 14.44
N PRO A 168 4.16 -9.82 14.17
CA PRO A 168 3.89 -11.21 14.54
C PRO A 168 4.87 -12.16 13.85
N GLU A 169 5.15 -13.30 14.48
CA GLU A 169 6.19 -14.26 14.04
C GLU A 169 6.04 -14.70 12.57
N GLY A 170 4.80 -14.88 12.10
CA GLY A 170 4.52 -15.24 10.70
C GLY A 170 4.94 -14.21 9.66
N TYR A 171 5.10 -12.93 10.03
CA TYR A 171 5.46 -11.84 9.11
C TYR A 171 6.93 -11.44 9.18
N LYS A 172 7.65 -11.77 10.26
CA LYS A 172 9.06 -11.38 10.43
C LYS A 172 9.94 -11.87 9.28
N LYS A 173 9.77 -13.13 8.87
CA LYS A 173 10.57 -13.71 7.79
C LYS A 173 10.42 -12.94 6.47
N SER A 174 9.20 -12.51 6.15
CA SER A 174 8.89 -11.74 4.94
C SER A 174 9.41 -10.31 5.05
N ALA A 175 9.31 -9.69 6.23
CA ALA A 175 9.85 -8.35 6.49
C ALA A 175 11.39 -8.30 6.41
N GLU A 176 12.09 -9.30 6.96
CA GLU A 176 13.53 -9.41 6.79
C GLU A 176 13.92 -9.60 5.32
N THR A 177 13.13 -10.37 4.57
CA THR A 177 13.35 -10.57 3.14
C THR A 177 13.15 -9.27 2.37
N LEU A 178 12.16 -8.46 2.73
CA LEU A 178 11.99 -7.11 2.21
C LEU A 178 13.23 -6.26 2.47
N ILE A 179 13.68 -6.15 3.72
CA ILE A 179 14.87 -5.36 4.08
C ILE A 179 16.09 -5.80 3.26
N ALA A 180 16.30 -7.12 3.12
CA ALA A 180 17.39 -7.67 2.33
C ALA A 180 17.30 -7.31 0.84
N LYS A 181 16.10 -7.29 0.27
CA LYS A 181 15.87 -6.87 -1.11
C LYS A 181 16.09 -5.37 -1.29
N LEU A 182 15.56 -4.55 -0.40
CA LEU A 182 15.73 -3.09 -0.44
C LEU A 182 17.20 -2.70 -0.28
N SER A 183 17.93 -3.33 0.64
CA SER A 183 19.36 -3.09 0.82
C SER A 183 20.20 -3.52 -0.38
N ALA A 184 19.72 -4.49 -1.17
CA ALA A 184 20.34 -4.90 -2.41
C ALA A 184 20.19 -3.87 -3.52
N LEU A 185 19.11 -3.09 -3.57
CA LEU A 185 18.90 -2.15 -4.67
C LEU A 185 20.05 -1.12 -4.78
N PRO A 186 20.50 -0.81 -6.00
CA PRO A 186 21.59 0.12 -6.25
C PRO A 186 21.12 1.55 -6.00
N VAL A 187 21.18 1.98 -4.74
CA VAL A 187 20.91 3.34 -4.31
C VAL A 187 22.22 3.96 -3.87
N ASP A 188 22.54 5.14 -4.40
CA ASP A 188 23.82 5.80 -4.18
C ASP A 188 23.83 6.63 -2.89
N GLU A 189 22.75 7.35 -2.61
CA GLU A 189 22.64 8.20 -1.43
C GLU A 189 22.08 7.44 -0.22
N GLU A 190 22.60 7.75 0.97
CA GLU A 190 22.11 7.16 2.20
C GLU A 190 20.69 7.63 2.55
N GLU A 191 20.37 8.89 2.25
CA GLU A 191 19.03 9.47 2.42
C GLU A 191 17.99 8.79 1.52
N ASP A 192 18.31 8.57 0.24
CA ASP A 192 17.43 7.80 -0.67
C ASP A 192 17.19 6.38 -0.17
N ARG A 193 18.20 5.77 0.48
CA ARG A 193 18.06 4.43 1.05
C ARG A 193 17.13 4.43 2.26
N LYS A 194 17.23 5.42 3.14
CA LYS A 194 16.28 5.62 4.25
C LYS A 194 14.87 5.81 3.73
N LEU A 195 14.69 6.66 2.71
CA LEU A 195 13.40 6.89 2.06
C LEU A 195 12.82 5.60 1.47
N MET A 196 13.67 4.78 0.85
CA MET A 196 13.26 3.48 0.31
C MET A 196 12.86 2.49 1.40
N TYR A 197 13.57 2.43 2.54
CA TYR A 197 13.13 1.64 3.69
C TYR A 197 11.80 2.14 4.24
N ARG A 198 11.65 3.47 4.40
CA ARG A 198 10.42 4.13 4.84
C ARG A 198 9.23 3.68 4.01
N HIS A 199 9.34 3.80 2.68
CA HIS A 199 8.27 3.41 1.76
C HIS A 199 8.04 1.90 1.71
N GLY A 200 9.11 1.09 1.74
CA GLY A 200 9.01 -0.36 1.77
C GLY A 200 8.25 -0.88 2.99
N ILE A 201 8.54 -0.34 4.17
CA ILE A 201 7.86 -0.71 5.42
C ILE A 201 6.37 -0.35 5.37
N LEU A 202 6.05 0.86 4.91
CA LEU A 202 4.66 1.30 4.76
C LEU A 202 3.90 0.39 3.80
N ALA A 203 4.51 0.02 2.67
CA ALA A 203 3.93 -0.93 1.73
C ALA A 203 3.75 -2.32 2.37
N PHE A 204 4.73 -2.80 3.13
CA PHE A 204 4.65 -4.10 3.81
C PHE A 204 3.49 -4.16 4.81
N GLU A 205 3.37 -3.17 5.68
CA GLU A 205 2.30 -3.09 6.68
C GLU A 205 0.92 -3.03 6.02
N ARG A 206 0.84 -2.38 4.86
CA ARG A 206 -0.38 -2.36 4.05
C ARG A 206 -0.71 -3.72 3.44
N MET A 207 0.28 -4.43 2.89
CA MET A 207 0.08 -5.76 2.32
C MET A 207 -0.25 -6.80 3.41
N LYS A 208 0.25 -6.60 4.63
CA LYS A 208 -0.13 -7.40 5.81
C LYS A 208 -1.61 -7.31 6.12
N LEU A 209 -2.22 -6.13 5.99
CA LEU A 209 -3.67 -5.95 6.15
C LEU A 209 -4.47 -6.67 5.05
N ARG A 210 -3.91 -6.80 3.84
CA ARG A 210 -4.53 -7.48 2.69
C ARG A 210 -4.23 -8.99 2.65
N GLY A 211 -3.33 -9.48 3.49
CA GLY A 211 -2.89 -10.88 3.48
C GLY A 211 -1.94 -11.24 2.32
N SER A 212 -1.33 -10.26 1.65
CA SER A 212 -0.56 -10.43 0.41
C SER A 212 0.94 -10.11 0.55
N THR A 213 1.50 -10.19 1.76
CA THR A 213 2.91 -9.81 2.03
C THR A 213 3.93 -10.62 1.26
N GLU A 214 3.70 -11.91 1.07
CA GLU A 214 4.67 -12.79 0.37
C GLU A 214 4.73 -12.50 -1.13
N GLU A 215 3.57 -12.27 -1.75
CA GLU A 215 3.48 -11.87 -3.17
C GLU A 215 4.16 -10.52 -3.40
N PHE A 216 3.89 -9.55 -2.52
CA PHE A 216 4.54 -8.25 -2.56
C PHE A 216 6.06 -8.35 -2.48
N VAL A 217 6.58 -9.05 -1.46
CA VAL A 217 8.04 -9.18 -1.28
C VAL A 217 8.68 -9.90 -2.47
N THR A 218 8.01 -10.91 -3.03
CA THR A 218 8.49 -11.62 -4.23
C THR A 218 8.59 -10.68 -5.43
N SER A 219 7.61 -9.79 -5.62
CA SER A 219 7.55 -8.87 -6.78
C SER A 219 8.64 -7.77 -6.81
N ILE A 220 9.30 -7.51 -5.68
CA ILE A 220 10.36 -6.49 -5.61
C ILE A 220 11.64 -7.05 -6.23
N GLU A 221 11.93 -6.59 -7.45
CA GLU A 221 13.14 -6.91 -8.21
C GLU A 221 13.93 -5.65 -8.61
N SER A 222 13.30 -4.48 -8.56
CA SER A 222 13.91 -3.17 -8.84
C SER A 222 13.24 -2.07 -8.03
N ALA A 223 13.93 -0.92 -7.91
CA ALA A 223 13.36 0.29 -7.31
C ALA A 223 12.11 0.76 -8.06
N ASP A 224 12.11 0.69 -9.40
CA ASP A 224 10.96 1.09 -10.23
C ASP A 224 9.72 0.23 -9.97
N ARG A 225 9.90 -1.08 -9.75
CA ARG A 225 8.79 -1.98 -9.42
C ARG A 225 8.20 -1.68 -8.05
N LEU A 226 9.07 -1.39 -7.06
CA LEU A 226 8.62 -0.91 -5.75
C LEU A 226 7.84 0.40 -5.90
N LEU A 227 8.37 1.36 -6.66
CA LEU A 227 7.71 2.64 -6.92
C LEU A 227 6.38 2.45 -7.67
N ALA A 228 6.28 1.50 -8.60
CA ALA A 228 5.03 1.21 -9.30
C ALA A 228 3.95 0.65 -8.36
N VAL A 229 4.32 -0.24 -7.43
CA VAL A 229 3.39 -0.73 -6.39
C VAL A 229 2.97 0.39 -5.44
N LEU A 230 3.88 1.33 -5.16
CA LEU A 230 3.61 2.51 -4.34
C LEU A 230 2.79 3.58 -5.08
N ALA A 231 2.93 3.70 -6.39
CA ALA A 231 2.22 4.66 -7.24
C ALA A 231 0.80 4.18 -7.62
N ASP A 232 0.49 2.91 -7.37
CA ASP A 232 -0.84 2.38 -7.59
C ASP A 232 -1.86 3.10 -6.70
N ARG A 233 -2.94 3.55 -7.34
CA ARG A 233 -3.82 4.69 -6.97
C ARG A 233 -4.49 4.57 -5.60
N ASP A 234 -4.49 3.38 -5.01
CA ASP A 234 -5.00 3.11 -3.67
C ASP A 234 -4.02 3.53 -2.54
N SER A 235 -2.74 3.82 -2.82
CA SER A 235 -1.73 4.16 -1.78
C SER A 235 -1.94 5.54 -1.16
N LEU A 236 -2.53 6.46 -1.93
CA LEU A 236 -2.97 7.78 -1.47
C LEU A 236 -4.12 7.70 -0.46
N GLU A 237 -4.91 6.63 -0.50
CA GLU A 237 -6.18 6.57 0.23
C GLU A 237 -5.98 6.43 1.75
N ALA A 238 -4.91 5.78 2.24
CA ALA A 238 -4.73 5.55 3.67
C ALA A 238 -4.21 6.78 4.45
N SER A 239 -3.29 7.57 3.87
CA SER A 239 -2.88 8.84 4.48
C SER A 239 -3.97 9.89 4.35
N LEU A 240 -4.63 9.97 3.18
CA LEU A 240 -5.78 10.84 2.98
C LEU A 240 -6.93 10.47 3.92
N TYR A 241 -7.21 9.19 4.16
CA TYR A 241 -8.26 8.76 5.08
C TYR A 241 -7.93 9.13 6.53
N ARG A 242 -6.66 9.11 6.93
CA ARG A 242 -6.24 9.58 8.25
C ARG A 242 -6.35 11.10 8.40
N ASP A 243 -5.93 11.85 7.39
CA ASP A 243 -6.09 13.31 7.37
C ASP A 243 -7.57 13.71 7.37
N ILE A 244 -8.39 12.96 6.63
CA ILE A 244 -9.86 13.08 6.66
C ILE A 244 -10.36 12.82 8.08
N VAL A 245 -10.06 11.65 8.69
CA VAL A 245 -10.54 11.33 10.04
C VAL A 245 -10.07 12.34 11.10
N LYS A 246 -8.82 12.83 11.01
CA LYS A 246 -8.31 13.88 11.89
C LYS A 246 -9.08 15.19 11.71
N SER A 247 -9.27 15.63 10.47
CA SER A 247 -10.12 16.79 10.14
C SER A 247 -11.55 16.62 10.66
N ARG A 248 -12.13 15.41 10.60
CA ARG A 248 -13.47 15.11 11.13
C ARG A 248 -13.52 15.21 12.66
N LEU A 249 -12.48 14.76 13.36
CA LEU A 249 -12.41 14.88 14.81
C LEU A 249 -12.20 16.31 15.27
N ASP A 250 -11.39 17.08 14.55
CA ASP A 250 -11.24 18.50 14.82
C ASP A 250 -12.57 19.23 14.58
N ALA A 251 -13.30 18.89 13.51
CA ALA A 251 -14.66 19.39 13.28
C ALA A 251 -15.64 19.02 14.42
N ILE A 252 -15.59 17.80 14.94
CA ILE A 252 -16.41 17.37 16.09
C ILE A 252 -16.06 18.18 17.36
N ARG A 253 -14.78 18.49 17.60
CA ARG A 253 -14.33 19.32 18.73
C ARG A 253 -14.78 20.77 18.59
N ASP A 254 -14.66 21.33 17.39
CA ASP A 254 -15.15 22.68 17.09
C ASP A 254 -16.67 22.75 17.33
N PHE A 255 -17.42 21.72 16.91
CA PHE A 255 -18.85 21.64 17.13
C PHE A 255 -19.24 21.52 18.62
N GLN A 256 -18.48 20.76 19.43
CA GLN A 256 -18.65 20.72 20.89
C GLN A 256 -18.47 22.08 21.54
N THR A 257 -17.42 22.80 21.14
CA THR A 257 -17.11 24.15 21.66
C THR A 257 -18.24 25.14 21.34
N ILE A 258 -18.81 25.07 20.14
CA ILE A 258 -19.95 25.92 19.71
C ILE A 258 -21.19 25.69 20.59
N ILE A 259 -21.44 24.46 21.06
CA ILE A 259 -22.60 24.14 21.90
C ILE A 259 -22.38 24.59 23.34
N ASP A 260 -21.18 24.38 23.88
CA ASP A 260 -20.85 24.70 25.27
C ASP A 260 -20.84 26.23 25.55
N GLU A 261 -20.59 27.05 24.52
CA GLU A 261 -20.55 28.52 24.64
C GLU A 261 -21.93 29.20 24.51
N ASP A 262 -23.04 28.44 24.52
CA ASP A 262 -24.40 28.95 24.28
C ASP A 262 -24.45 29.79 22.98
N ALA A 263 -23.63 29.40 21.99
CA ALA A 263 -23.42 30.19 20.79
C ALA A 263 -24.72 30.29 19.99
N LYS A 264 -24.95 31.48 19.43
CA LYS A 264 -26.16 31.82 18.67
C LYS A 264 -26.57 30.65 17.78
N GLU A 265 -27.76 30.11 18.04
CA GLU A 265 -28.44 29.00 17.37
C GLU A 265 -28.17 28.89 15.85
N ARG A 266 -28.05 30.02 15.15
CA ARG A 266 -27.71 30.11 13.72
C ARG A 266 -26.32 29.54 13.36
N VAL A 267 -25.33 29.67 14.23
CA VAL A 267 -23.95 29.17 14.03
C VAL A 267 -23.94 27.64 14.08
N LEU A 268 -24.60 27.05 15.07
CA LEU A 268 -24.75 25.60 15.21
C LEU A 268 -25.44 24.98 14.00
N GLN A 269 -26.52 25.61 13.55
CA GLN A 269 -27.32 25.15 12.43
C GLN A 269 -26.55 25.19 11.11
N LYS A 270 -25.85 26.31 10.84
CA LYS A 270 -24.99 26.43 9.67
C LYS A 270 -23.89 25.37 9.69
N TYR A 271 -23.27 25.16 10.84
CA TYR A 271 -22.21 24.16 10.98
C TYR A 271 -22.72 22.74 10.68
N LEU A 272 -23.84 22.32 11.27
CA LEU A 272 -24.40 20.99 11.02
C LEU A 272 -24.82 20.81 9.55
N PHE A 273 -25.32 21.87 8.91
CA PHE A 273 -25.68 21.85 7.49
C PHE A 273 -24.46 21.65 6.58
N ASP A 274 -23.34 22.28 6.92
CA ASP A 274 -22.07 22.12 6.21
C ASP A 274 -21.43 20.73 6.49
N HIS A 275 -21.88 20.03 7.55
CA HIS A 275 -21.28 18.79 8.06
C HIS A 275 -22.32 17.67 8.29
N LEU A 276 -23.27 17.46 7.37
CA LEU A 276 -24.35 16.46 7.52
C LEU A 276 -23.86 15.01 7.69
N TRP A 277 -22.61 14.71 7.38
CA TRP A 277 -21.97 13.41 7.69
C TRP A 277 -21.94 13.12 9.20
N LEU A 278 -22.13 14.11 10.06
CA LEU A 278 -22.36 13.91 11.51
C LEU A 278 -23.63 13.10 11.80
N LEU A 279 -24.62 13.11 10.89
CA LEU A 279 -25.87 12.36 11.03
C LEU A 279 -25.69 10.87 10.69
N ASP A 280 -24.79 10.57 9.75
CA ASP A 280 -24.47 9.23 9.28
C ASP A 280 -23.12 9.27 8.54
N PRO A 281 -22.08 8.59 9.04
CA PRO A 281 -20.75 8.55 8.40
C PRO A 281 -20.78 8.03 6.96
N ALA A 282 -21.77 7.21 6.59
CA ALA A 282 -21.91 6.73 5.22
C ALA A 282 -22.22 7.86 4.20
N TRP A 283 -22.55 9.06 4.69
CA TRP A 283 -22.90 10.23 3.86
C TRP A 283 -21.72 11.12 3.52
N GLU A 284 -20.49 10.68 3.83
CA GLU A 284 -19.27 11.37 3.46
C GLU A 284 -19.13 11.58 1.93
N ARG A 285 -19.76 10.70 1.14
CA ARG A 285 -19.85 10.81 -0.33
C ARG A 285 -21.22 11.29 -0.84
N ALA A 286 -22.10 11.74 0.06
CA ALA A 286 -23.43 12.18 -0.34
C ALA A 286 -23.33 13.49 -1.12
N THR A 287 -23.83 13.48 -2.35
CA THR A 287 -23.79 14.66 -3.22
C THR A 287 -25.06 15.47 -3.08
N GLY A 288 -24.91 16.80 -3.08
CA GLY A 288 -26.02 17.72 -3.33
C GLY A 288 -26.41 17.70 -4.81
N SER A 289 -27.64 18.10 -5.12
CA SER A 289 -28.09 18.29 -6.51
C SER A 289 -28.75 19.65 -6.62
N PRO A 290 -28.06 20.67 -7.19
CA PRO A 290 -28.63 22.01 -7.35
C PRO A 290 -29.95 22.01 -8.14
N ILE A 291 -30.08 21.09 -9.10
CA ILE A 291 -31.30 20.90 -9.89
C ILE A 291 -32.44 20.37 -9.00
N MET A 292 -32.15 19.39 -8.14
CA MET A 292 -33.17 18.84 -7.25
C MET A 292 -33.56 19.83 -6.15
N GLU A 293 -32.58 20.54 -5.58
CA GLU A 293 -32.82 21.60 -4.60
C GLU A 293 -33.71 22.70 -5.21
N SER A 294 -33.41 23.17 -6.43
CA SER A 294 -34.27 24.15 -7.14
C SER A 294 -35.71 23.66 -7.35
N ARG A 295 -35.90 22.38 -7.70
CA ARG A 295 -37.25 21.79 -7.84
C ARG A 295 -37.97 21.68 -6.51
N LEU A 296 -37.26 21.31 -5.45
CA LEU A 296 -37.80 21.28 -4.08
C LEU A 296 -38.14 22.68 -3.57
N THR A 297 -37.40 23.72 -3.95
CA THR A 297 -37.78 25.12 -3.70
C THR A 297 -39.06 25.49 -4.44
N THR A 298 -39.18 25.11 -5.70
CA THR A 298 -40.37 25.38 -6.53
C THR A 298 -41.63 24.72 -5.97
N GLU A 299 -41.52 23.49 -5.47
CA GLU A 299 -42.62 22.78 -4.81
C GLU A 299 -42.86 23.24 -3.35
N GLY A 300 -42.10 24.22 -2.85
CA GLY A 300 -42.22 24.77 -1.50
C GLY A 300 -41.78 23.82 -0.38
N VAL A 301 -40.97 22.81 -0.69
CA VAL A 301 -40.27 21.98 0.30
C VAL A 301 -39.12 22.78 0.88
N LEU A 302 -38.25 23.35 0.04
CA LEU A 302 -37.28 24.34 0.48
C LEU A 302 -37.95 25.72 0.48
N ILE A 303 -37.83 26.44 1.59
CA ILE A 303 -38.32 27.82 1.69
C ILE A 303 -37.08 28.69 1.79
N GLU A 304 -36.98 29.74 0.98
CA GLU A 304 -35.89 30.73 1.06
C GLU A 304 -36.29 31.97 1.87
N ASP A 305 -37.59 32.25 1.97
CA ASP A 305 -38.15 33.37 2.72
C ASP A 305 -37.93 33.22 4.24
N MET A 306 -37.17 34.16 4.80
CA MET A 306 -36.79 34.17 6.22
C MET A 306 -37.97 34.43 7.17
N THR A 307 -38.97 35.21 6.74
CA THR A 307 -40.16 35.53 7.54
C THR A 307 -41.07 34.31 7.64
N GLU A 308 -41.23 33.56 6.55
CA GLU A 308 -42.01 32.32 6.55
C GLU A 308 -41.29 31.19 7.30
N LYS A 309 -39.96 31.11 7.21
CA LYS A 309 -39.14 30.22 8.06
C LYS A 309 -39.34 30.52 9.55
N GLU A 310 -39.32 31.79 9.94
CA GLU A 310 -39.54 32.19 11.34
C GLU A 310 -40.94 31.83 11.84
N ARG A 311 -41.98 32.09 11.06
CA ARG A 311 -43.38 31.73 11.38
C ARG A 311 -43.55 30.23 11.56
N LEU A 312 -42.99 29.44 10.65
CA LEU A 312 -43.06 27.99 10.70
C LEU A 312 -42.04 27.37 11.66
N GLY A 313 -41.23 28.17 12.37
CA GLY A 313 -40.13 27.74 13.23
C GLY A 313 -39.13 26.80 12.54
N ARG A 314 -38.98 26.96 11.23
CA ARG A 314 -38.06 26.22 10.36
C ARG A 314 -36.73 26.96 10.29
N VAL A 315 -35.66 26.21 10.16
CA VAL A 315 -34.32 26.76 10.00
C VAL A 315 -33.88 26.55 8.56
N ASP A 316 -33.53 25.31 8.22
CA ASP A 316 -33.09 24.91 6.89
C ASP A 316 -33.43 23.44 6.64
N ILE A 317 -33.81 23.13 5.39
CA ILE A 317 -33.99 21.75 4.92
C ILE A 317 -32.86 21.46 3.95
N ALA A 318 -32.18 20.33 4.15
CA ALA A 318 -31.16 19.84 3.23
C ALA A 318 -31.70 18.65 2.44
N TYR A 319 -31.31 18.57 1.17
CA TYR A 319 -31.53 17.40 0.35
C TYR A 319 -30.19 16.77 -0.04
N ARG A 320 -30.05 15.45 0.13
CA ARG A 320 -28.85 14.70 -0.25
C ARG A 320 -29.20 13.40 -0.94
N THR A 321 -28.29 12.92 -1.78
CA THR A 321 -28.37 11.57 -2.35
C THR A 321 -27.17 10.73 -1.96
N ASN A 322 -27.42 9.49 -1.54
CA ASN A 322 -26.38 8.51 -1.23
C ASN A 322 -26.76 7.13 -1.76
N ALA A 323 -25.96 6.53 -2.63
CA ALA A 323 -26.16 5.17 -3.16
C ALA A 323 -27.61 4.85 -3.61
N GLY A 324 -28.24 5.77 -4.37
CA GLY A 324 -29.62 5.60 -4.86
C GLY A 324 -30.72 5.90 -3.84
N LYS A 325 -30.36 6.43 -2.66
CA LYS A 325 -31.26 6.86 -1.61
C LYS A 325 -31.33 8.38 -1.55
N HIS A 326 -32.56 8.90 -1.45
CA HIS A 326 -32.85 10.30 -1.28
C HIS A 326 -33.07 10.62 0.18
N VAL A 327 -32.43 11.64 0.71
CA VAL A 327 -32.55 12.00 2.12
C VAL A 327 -32.89 13.47 2.28
N ILE A 328 -33.95 13.72 3.04
CA ILE A 328 -34.38 15.05 3.45
C ILE A 328 -34.04 15.21 4.92
N VAL A 329 -33.23 16.21 5.24
CA VAL A 329 -32.88 16.55 6.62
C VAL A 329 -33.57 17.86 6.97
N GLU A 330 -34.43 17.84 7.97
CA GLU A 330 -35.05 19.06 8.51
C GLU A 330 -34.49 19.39 9.89
N LEU A 331 -33.85 20.56 9.99
CA LEU A 331 -33.36 21.10 11.25
C LEU A 331 -34.44 21.98 11.89
N LYS A 332 -34.80 21.67 13.14
CA LYS A 332 -35.66 22.52 13.95
C LYS A 332 -34.84 23.38 14.89
N LYS A 333 -35.45 24.47 15.33
CA LYS A 333 -34.90 25.34 16.37
C LYS A 333 -34.66 24.55 17.66
N VAL A 334 -33.52 24.75 18.31
CA VAL A 334 -33.08 23.95 19.48
C VAL A 334 -34.10 24.06 20.62
N GLY A 335 -34.62 25.26 20.85
CA GLY A 335 -35.61 25.52 21.90
C GLY A 335 -37.03 25.07 21.58
N ARG A 336 -37.34 24.69 20.34
CA ARG A 336 -38.71 24.38 19.90
C ARG A 336 -39.10 22.96 20.29
N LYS A 337 -40.25 22.84 20.95
CA LYS A 337 -40.88 21.55 21.22
C LYS A 337 -41.79 21.16 20.06
N MET A 338 -41.55 19.99 19.47
CA MET A 338 -42.34 19.45 18.36
C MET A 338 -43.35 18.42 18.87
N GLY A 339 -44.50 18.32 18.18
CA GLY A 339 -45.45 17.22 18.36
C GLY A 339 -45.24 16.09 17.36
N LEU A 340 -45.53 14.84 17.75
CA LEU A 340 -45.39 13.69 16.85
C LEU A 340 -46.23 13.82 15.58
N LEU A 341 -47.49 14.24 15.70
CA LEU A 341 -48.39 14.38 14.54
C LEU A 341 -47.90 15.48 13.58
N GLU A 342 -47.36 16.57 14.11
CA GLU A 342 -46.78 17.66 13.31
C GLU A 342 -45.59 17.18 12.48
N LEU A 343 -44.71 16.36 13.07
CA LEU A 343 -43.57 15.76 12.36
C LEU A 343 -44.02 14.79 11.26
N VAL A 344 -45.05 13.99 11.53
CA VAL A 344 -45.61 13.07 10.54
C VAL A 344 -46.20 13.81 9.35
N GLU A 345 -47.00 14.85 9.60
CA GLU A 345 -47.62 15.66 8.54
C GLU A 345 -46.57 16.36 7.67
N GLN A 346 -45.54 16.95 8.30
CA GLN A 346 -44.43 17.58 7.59
C GLN A 346 -43.63 16.57 6.77
N GLY A 347 -43.28 15.43 7.37
CA GLY A 347 -42.52 14.38 6.70
C GLY A 347 -43.26 13.80 5.49
N GLN A 348 -44.56 13.52 5.62
CA GLN A 348 -45.38 13.03 4.52
C GLN A 348 -45.44 14.05 3.37
N THR A 349 -45.61 15.33 3.70
CA THR A 349 -45.59 16.41 2.71
C THR A 349 -44.29 16.42 1.90
N TYR A 350 -43.13 16.21 2.56
CA TYR A 350 -41.84 16.17 1.86
C TYR A 350 -41.70 14.96 0.97
N VAL A 351 -42.08 13.78 1.47
CA VAL A 351 -42.04 12.52 0.72
C VAL A 351 -42.92 12.59 -0.51
N ASP A 352 -44.14 13.12 -0.39
CA ASP A 352 -45.10 13.20 -1.49
C ASP A 352 -44.63 14.15 -2.59
N LYS A 353 -44.12 15.34 -2.21
CA LYS A 353 -43.56 16.31 -3.15
C LYS A 353 -42.32 15.78 -3.84
N LEU A 354 -41.42 15.11 -3.11
CA LEU A 354 -40.23 14.52 -3.72
C LEU A 354 -40.58 13.34 -4.64
N LYS A 355 -41.54 12.48 -4.26
CA LYS A 355 -42.04 11.42 -5.15
C LYS A 355 -42.63 11.99 -6.44
N LYS A 356 -43.36 13.10 -6.37
CA LYS A 356 -43.87 13.79 -7.56
C LYS A 356 -42.73 14.20 -8.50
N ILE A 357 -41.69 14.86 -7.96
CA ILE A 357 -40.51 15.29 -8.75
C ILE A 357 -39.78 14.09 -9.37
N LEU A 358 -39.59 13.01 -8.60
CA LEU A 358 -38.84 11.83 -9.04
C LEU A 358 -39.59 11.00 -10.07
N ARG A 359 -40.93 10.95 -10.00
CA ARG A 359 -41.76 10.32 -11.05
C ARG A 359 -41.60 10.99 -12.40
N GLU A 360 -41.48 12.33 -12.45
CA GLU A 360 -41.20 13.06 -13.69
C GLU A 360 -39.82 12.73 -14.27
N GLN A 361 -38.94 12.12 -13.48
CA GLN A 361 -37.62 11.62 -13.88
C GLN A 361 -37.60 10.10 -14.12
N ASN A 362 -38.77 9.46 -14.24
CA ASN A 362 -38.95 8.02 -14.40
C ASN A 362 -38.48 7.16 -13.21
N ASP A 363 -38.29 7.74 -12.03
CA ASP A 363 -38.14 6.97 -10.79
C ASP A 363 -39.50 6.77 -10.12
N VAL A 364 -40.05 5.57 -10.33
CA VAL A 364 -41.41 5.21 -9.91
C VAL A 364 -41.47 4.69 -8.47
N SER A 365 -40.33 4.31 -7.88
CA SER A 365 -40.25 3.76 -6.52
C SER A 365 -38.99 4.23 -5.80
N PRO A 366 -38.85 5.55 -5.59
CA PRO A 366 -37.65 6.12 -4.98
C PRO A 366 -37.54 5.72 -3.50
N ASN A 367 -36.31 5.44 -3.07
CA ASN A 367 -36.00 5.22 -1.66
C ASN A 367 -35.77 6.57 -0.97
N ILE A 368 -36.73 7.03 -0.17
CA ILE A 368 -36.70 8.34 0.49
C ILE A 368 -36.62 8.17 2.01
N GLU A 369 -35.78 8.94 2.68
CA GLU A 369 -35.77 9.10 4.14
C GLU A 369 -35.98 10.55 4.54
N VAL A 370 -36.70 10.74 5.65
CA VAL A 370 -36.81 12.04 6.32
C VAL A 370 -36.16 11.94 7.70
N ILE A 371 -35.19 12.80 7.96
CA ILE A 371 -34.53 12.93 9.26
C ILE A 371 -34.88 14.26 9.88
N PHE A 372 -35.48 14.23 11.06
CA PHE A 372 -35.71 15.42 11.86
C PHE A 372 -34.60 15.58 12.89
N VAL A 373 -33.93 16.73 12.88
CA VAL A 373 -32.94 17.09 13.90
C VAL A 373 -33.57 18.04 14.90
N LEU A 374 -33.73 17.57 16.15
CA LEU A 374 -34.43 18.28 17.22
C LEU A 374 -33.51 18.62 18.39
N GLY A 375 -33.79 19.72 19.10
CA GLY A 375 -33.12 20.02 20.38
C GLY A 375 -33.86 19.52 21.61
N LYS A 376 -35.18 19.33 21.50
CA LYS A 376 -36.03 18.84 22.59
C LYS A 376 -36.71 17.54 22.18
N THR A 377 -36.83 16.64 23.15
CA THR A 377 -37.51 15.37 22.99
C THR A 377 -39.00 15.55 22.72
N VAL A 378 -39.55 14.65 21.90
CA VAL A 378 -40.98 14.49 21.70
C VAL A 378 -41.54 13.62 22.83
N ASN A 379 -42.78 13.89 23.28
CA ASN A 379 -43.36 13.19 24.45
C ASN A 379 -43.37 11.66 24.29
N GLU A 380 -43.60 11.16 23.08
CA GLU A 380 -43.64 9.73 22.76
C GLU A 380 -42.28 9.04 22.89
N GLU A 381 -41.15 9.77 22.88
CA GLU A 381 -39.84 9.17 23.14
C GLU A 381 -39.74 8.55 24.54
N ALA A 382 -40.42 9.14 25.52
CA ALA A 382 -40.48 8.62 26.88
C ALA A 382 -41.75 7.80 27.13
N SER A 383 -42.88 8.23 26.59
CA SER A 383 -44.19 7.65 26.92
C SER A 383 -44.59 6.46 26.06
N ASN A 384 -44.16 6.41 24.79
CA ASN A 384 -44.50 5.33 23.87
C ASN A 384 -43.54 5.25 22.65
N PRO A 385 -42.33 4.68 22.84
CA PRO A 385 -41.32 4.59 21.78
C PRO A 385 -41.77 3.80 20.54
N ASP A 386 -42.62 2.78 20.71
CA ASP A 386 -43.11 1.96 19.60
C ASP A 386 -44.04 2.75 18.69
N ARG A 387 -44.90 3.61 19.28
CA ARG A 387 -45.73 4.54 18.51
C ARG A 387 -44.86 5.51 17.73
N LEU A 388 -43.82 6.07 18.35
CA LEU A 388 -42.88 6.97 17.67
C LEU A 388 -42.22 6.28 16.47
N LYS A 389 -41.66 5.08 16.67
CA LYS A 389 -40.99 4.31 15.62
C LYS A 389 -41.94 3.98 14.46
N SER A 390 -43.16 3.56 14.79
CA SER A 390 -44.19 3.25 13.79
C SER A 390 -44.59 4.49 12.99
N SER A 391 -44.79 5.63 13.67
CA SER A 391 -45.09 6.91 13.04
C SER A 391 -43.97 7.38 12.10
N MET A 392 -42.71 7.29 12.51
CA MET A 392 -41.59 7.65 11.62
C MET A 392 -41.50 6.71 10.41
N THR A 393 -41.64 5.40 10.61
CA THR A 393 -41.67 4.43 9.51
C THR A 393 -42.82 4.69 8.53
N SER A 394 -43.96 5.20 9.02
CA SER A 394 -45.12 5.54 8.18
C SER A 394 -44.91 6.76 7.28
N ILE A 395 -43.96 7.64 7.60
CA ILE A 395 -43.54 8.73 6.70
C ILE A 395 -42.83 8.13 5.50
N SER A 396 -41.79 7.34 5.76
CA SER A 396 -41.08 6.51 4.79
C SER A 396 -40.11 5.59 5.54
N PRO A 397 -39.84 4.36 5.06
CA PRO A 397 -38.89 3.44 5.71
C PRO A 397 -37.54 4.09 6.01
N GLY A 398 -37.11 4.01 7.27
CA GLY A 398 -35.82 4.55 7.74
C GLY A 398 -35.82 6.04 8.14
N SER A 399 -36.96 6.72 7.99
CA SER A 399 -37.18 8.05 8.58
C SER A 399 -37.09 7.98 10.10
N ARG A 400 -36.54 9.03 10.72
CA ARG A 400 -36.22 9.03 12.17
C ARG A 400 -36.05 10.42 12.76
N ILE A 401 -36.06 10.48 14.08
CA ILE A 401 -35.67 11.66 14.86
C ILE A 401 -34.24 11.46 15.37
N VAL A 402 -33.45 12.52 15.32
CA VAL A 402 -32.13 12.59 15.92
C VAL A 402 -32.03 13.89 16.73
N HIS A 403 -31.36 13.84 17.88
CA HIS A 403 -31.16 15.05 18.69
C HIS A 403 -29.75 15.60 18.52
N TYR A 404 -29.61 16.93 18.60
CA TYR A 404 -28.30 17.60 18.53
C TYR A 404 -27.27 16.97 19.48
N ASP A 405 -27.67 16.67 20.72
CA ASP A 405 -26.79 16.09 21.74
C ASP A 405 -26.39 14.63 21.48
N THR A 406 -27.20 13.89 20.72
CA THR A 406 -26.92 12.46 20.43
C THR A 406 -26.00 12.29 19.22
N LEU A 407 -26.01 13.25 18.28
CA LEU A 407 -25.14 13.27 17.11
C LEU A 407 -23.66 13.26 17.48
N ILE A 408 -23.29 14.10 18.45
CA ILE A 408 -21.92 14.30 18.88
C ILE A 408 -21.35 13.00 19.45
N ARG A 409 -22.11 12.37 20.34
CA ARG A 409 -21.69 11.14 21.01
C ARG A 409 -21.55 9.99 20.02
N GLY A 410 -22.53 9.81 19.13
CA GLY A 410 -22.49 8.77 18.11
C GLY A 410 -21.33 8.96 17.13
N ALA A 411 -21.09 10.19 16.66
CA ALA A 411 -19.96 10.51 15.80
C ALA A 411 -18.62 10.31 16.55
N GLN A 412 -18.52 10.82 17.77
CA GLN A 412 -17.31 10.68 18.60
C GLN A 412 -17.00 9.22 18.90
N GLU A 413 -17.98 8.39 19.26
CA GLU A 413 -17.79 6.95 19.48
C GLU A 413 -17.34 6.23 18.21
N ALA A 414 -17.96 6.51 17.07
CA ALA A 414 -17.60 5.89 15.79
C ALA A 414 -16.17 6.25 15.33
N TYR A 415 -15.79 7.53 15.42
CA TYR A 415 -14.46 8.00 15.00
C TYR A 415 -13.37 7.71 16.06
N SER A 416 -13.70 7.68 17.36
CA SER A 416 -12.75 7.30 18.41
C SER A 416 -12.41 5.81 18.36
N ALA A 417 -13.37 4.93 18.06
CA ALA A 417 -13.11 3.50 17.84
C ALA A 417 -12.15 3.26 16.65
N TYR A 418 -12.21 4.14 15.63
CA TYR A 418 -11.25 4.13 14.53
C TYR A 418 -9.85 4.60 14.98
N ILE A 419 -9.75 5.67 15.77
CA ILE A 419 -8.47 6.12 16.34
C ILE A 419 -7.83 5.07 17.25
N GLU A 420 -8.61 4.35 18.05
CA GLU A 420 -8.08 3.29 18.90
C GLU A 420 -7.41 2.19 18.08
N LYS A 421 -8.00 1.85 16.92
CA LYS A 421 -7.35 1.00 15.90
C LYS A 421 -6.21 1.68 15.16
N SER A 422 -6.17 3.01 15.06
CA SER A 422 -5.10 3.77 14.41
C SER A 422 -3.90 4.07 15.33
N LYS A 423 -3.99 3.89 16.65
CA LYS A 423 -2.84 4.05 17.57
C LYS A 423 -1.66 3.14 17.20
N SER A 424 -1.92 1.97 16.62
CA SER A 424 -0.86 1.11 16.06
C SER A 424 -0.21 1.71 14.82
N LEU A 425 -0.96 2.45 14.00
CA LEU A 425 -0.44 3.21 12.85
C LEU A 425 0.36 4.44 13.31
N ASP A 426 -0.03 5.11 14.40
CA ASP A 426 0.76 6.20 15.00
C ASP A 426 2.12 5.70 15.51
N LYS A 427 2.14 4.50 16.12
CA LYS A 427 3.39 3.87 16.57
C LYS A 427 4.27 3.53 15.35
N LEU A 428 3.67 2.97 14.30
CA LEU A 428 4.38 2.67 13.05
C LEU A 428 4.96 3.94 12.41
N GLU A 429 4.18 5.02 12.31
CA GLU A 429 4.63 6.27 11.71
C GLU A 429 5.79 6.90 12.50
N LYS A 430 5.71 6.89 13.84
CA LYS A 430 6.83 7.32 14.69
C LYS A 430 8.09 6.47 14.54
N ILE A 431 7.94 5.18 14.21
CA ILE A 431 9.08 4.32 13.91
C ILE A 431 9.64 4.69 12.54
N VAL A 432 8.76 4.79 11.53
CA VAL A 432 9.07 5.09 10.14
C VAL A 432 9.73 6.47 9.97
N ASP A 433 9.35 7.47 10.75
CA ASP A 433 9.94 8.82 10.73
C ASP A 433 11.32 8.91 11.43
N ARG A 434 11.71 7.86 12.18
CA ARG A 434 13.04 7.75 12.82
C ARG A 434 14.02 6.89 12.01
N ILE A 435 13.60 6.37 10.86
CA ILE A 435 14.45 5.67 9.89
C ILE A 435 15.09 6.72 9.00
#